data_AF-A0A7X4FK12-F1
#
_entry.id   AF-A0A7X4FK12-F1
#
_cell.length_a   1.000
_cell.length_b   1.000
_cell.length_c   1.000
_cell.angle_alpha   90.00
_cell.angle_beta   90.00
_cell.angle_gamma   90.00
#
_symmetry.space_group_name_H-M   'P 1'
#
loop_
_entity.id
_entity.type
_entity.pdbx_description
1 polymer ?
#
loop_
_entity_poly.entity_id
_entity_poly.type
_entity_poly.pdbx_seq_one_letter_code
_entity_poly.pdbx_strand_id
1 'polypeptide(L)'
;MVEENISLDEWEGLFNQLGQVLAEIVKIAPGADLAIPGRQNLPREPGFDYKFYCTANLETFFDTVIEISAGVLEMSDLPHQSLLENSLSDLKANRDAILAYRSFIFLDDFHYSNIIAQDSTLQGFIDLEMSRYSNEVLVLGSVMASVIPSQLERWSWVKTGYEAIRENRLDPETIYLSEIVAPFNRWIRFMWYWGCDEVPDWVREKKLRMSVVQDIKDVVNIIESLKATS
;
A
#
# COMPACT_ATOMS: atom_id res chain seq x y z
N MET A 1 -6.45 14.17 -12.02
CA MET A 1 -5.61 14.34 -13.23
C MET A 1 -6.54 14.54 -14.40
N VAL A 2 -6.24 15.48 -15.29
CA VAL A 2 -6.84 15.45 -16.63
C VAL A 2 -6.00 14.43 -17.40
N GLU A 3 -6.46 13.18 -17.43
CA GLU A 3 -5.80 12.07 -18.14
C GLU A 3 -5.93 12.20 -19.67
N GLU A 4 -6.61 13.24 -20.14
CA GLU A 4 -6.83 13.50 -21.55
C GLU A 4 -5.52 13.94 -22.21
N ASN A 5 -5.07 13.17 -23.20
CA ASN A 5 -3.92 13.39 -24.09
C ASN A 5 -2.54 12.83 -23.67
N ILE A 6 -2.45 11.95 -22.67
CA ILE A 6 -1.20 11.21 -22.41
C ILE A 6 -1.16 9.97 -23.32
N SER A 7 -0.10 9.84 -24.13
CA SER A 7 0.12 8.68 -24.99
C SER A 7 0.53 7.44 -24.20
N LEU A 8 0.46 6.26 -24.82
CA LEU A 8 0.85 5.00 -24.18
C LEU A 8 2.34 5.01 -23.77
N ASP A 9 3.20 5.52 -24.65
CA ASP A 9 4.65 5.62 -24.41
C ASP A 9 4.97 6.53 -23.22
N GLU A 10 4.20 7.61 -23.05
CA GLU A 10 4.33 8.51 -21.92
C GLU A 10 3.87 7.86 -20.61
N TRP A 11 2.78 7.09 -20.64
CA TRP A 11 2.36 6.29 -19.49
C TRP A 11 3.42 5.24 -19.12
N GLU A 12 3.90 4.48 -20.09
CA GLU A 12 4.97 3.49 -19.88
C GLU A 12 6.21 4.17 -19.30
N GLY A 13 6.62 5.32 -19.84
CA GLY A 13 7.75 6.10 -19.33
C GLY A 13 7.56 6.55 -17.88
N LEU A 14 6.38 7.03 -17.51
CA LEU A 14 6.07 7.47 -16.14
C LEU A 14 6.07 6.31 -15.15
N PHE A 15 5.49 5.16 -15.50
CA PHE A 15 5.45 3.99 -14.62
C PHE A 15 6.83 3.32 -14.49
N ASN A 16 7.63 3.30 -15.56
CA ASN A 16 9.03 2.92 -15.47
C ASN A 16 9.80 3.83 -14.50
N GLN A 17 9.66 5.16 -14.63
CA GLN A 17 10.29 6.11 -13.70
C GLN A 17 9.84 5.89 -12.25
N LEU A 18 8.55 5.61 -12.03
CA LEU A 18 8.04 5.27 -10.70
C LEU A 18 8.76 4.04 -10.13
N GLY A 19 8.86 2.96 -10.91
CA GLY A 19 9.62 1.78 -10.52
C GLY A 19 11.07 2.11 -10.15
N GLN A 20 11.75 2.91 -10.96
CA GLN A 20 13.14 3.31 -10.71
C GLN A 20 13.28 4.09 -9.39
N VAL A 21 12.39 5.05 -9.13
CA VAL A 21 12.41 5.84 -7.90
C VAL A 21 12.17 4.98 -6.67
N LEU A 22 11.23 4.03 -6.73
CA LEU A 22 10.98 3.10 -5.63
C LEU A 22 12.22 2.27 -5.30
N ALA A 23 12.93 1.78 -6.33
CA ALA A 23 14.16 1.01 -6.16
C ALA A 23 15.28 1.84 -5.54
N GLU A 24 15.42 3.11 -5.92
CA GLU A 24 16.39 4.03 -5.31
C GLU A 24 16.07 4.31 -3.83
N ILE A 25 14.80 4.49 -3.47
CA ILE A 25 14.38 4.68 -2.07
C ILE A 25 14.81 3.46 -1.22
N VAL A 26 14.59 2.24 -1.72
CA VAL A 26 14.98 1.00 -1.03
C VAL A 26 16.50 0.89 -0.88
N LYS A 27 17.28 1.33 -1.88
CA LYS A 27 18.75 1.33 -1.84
C LYS A 27 19.34 2.31 -0.84
N ILE A 28 18.72 3.49 -0.66
CA ILE A 28 19.26 4.58 0.18
C ILE A 28 19.17 4.26 1.67
N ALA A 29 18.16 3.51 2.10
CA ALA A 29 17.96 3.15 3.50
C ALA A 29 17.89 1.63 3.70
N PRO A 30 18.99 0.89 3.45
CA PRO A 30 18.97 -0.55 3.60
C PRO A 30 18.99 -0.92 5.09
N GLY A 31 17.92 -1.56 5.56
CA GLY A 31 17.92 -2.22 6.87
C GLY A 31 17.87 -1.24 8.04
N ALA A 32 17.04 -0.19 7.95
CA ALA A 32 16.63 0.54 9.15
C ALA A 32 16.01 -0.45 10.16
N ASP A 33 16.32 -0.27 11.44
CA ASP A 33 15.78 -1.12 12.50
C ASP A 33 14.26 -0.94 12.58
N LEU A 34 13.53 -2.04 12.38
CA LEU A 34 12.07 -2.12 12.44
C LEU A 34 11.52 -1.67 13.80
N ALA A 35 12.33 -1.73 14.85
CA ALA A 35 11.98 -1.29 16.19
C ALA A 35 12.00 0.25 16.35
N ILE A 36 12.52 1.00 15.37
CA ILE A 36 12.54 2.46 15.45
C ILE A 36 11.09 2.97 15.41
N PRO A 37 10.63 3.70 16.44
CA PRO A 37 9.31 4.31 16.42
C PRO A 37 9.17 5.26 15.24
N GLY A 38 7.95 5.43 14.74
CA GLY A 38 7.67 6.41 13.70
C GLY A 38 7.93 7.87 14.15
N ARG A 39 7.50 8.83 13.34
CA ARG A 39 7.67 10.27 13.58
C ARG A 39 7.19 10.69 14.98
N GLN A 40 8.13 11.09 15.85
CA GLN A 40 7.83 11.51 17.22
C GLN A 40 7.51 13.01 17.36
N ASN A 41 7.96 13.84 16.42
CA ASN A 41 7.72 15.29 16.44
C ASN A 41 6.43 15.62 15.66
N LEU A 42 5.28 15.42 16.30
CA LEU A 42 3.98 15.84 15.78
C LEU A 42 3.66 17.26 16.28
N PRO A 43 3.45 18.25 15.38
CA PRO A 43 3.25 19.65 15.76
C PRO A 43 1.89 19.94 16.42
N ARG A 44 0.98 18.96 16.49
CA ARG A 44 -0.34 19.06 17.16
C ARG A 44 -0.65 17.73 17.83
N GLU A 45 -1.37 17.76 18.95
CA GLU A 45 -1.98 16.55 19.54
C GLU A 45 -3.06 16.04 18.58
N PRO A 46 -2.80 14.96 17.84
CA PRO A 46 -3.78 14.36 16.96
C PRO A 46 -4.72 13.48 17.80
N GLY A 47 -5.92 13.19 17.30
CA GLY A 47 -6.73 12.10 17.86
C GLY A 47 -5.94 10.79 17.93
N PHE A 48 -6.40 9.84 18.77
CA PHE A 48 -5.74 8.56 19.05
C PHE A 48 -5.19 7.86 17.78
N ASP A 49 -5.98 7.87 16.70
CA ASP A 49 -5.63 7.25 15.42
C ASP A 49 -4.37 7.83 14.80
N TYR A 50 -4.28 9.15 14.64
CA TYR A 50 -3.15 9.77 13.95
C TYR A 50 -1.85 9.66 14.77
N LYS A 51 -1.93 9.65 16.11
CA LYS A 51 -0.76 9.34 16.93
C LYS A 51 -0.30 7.89 16.72
N PHE A 52 -1.21 6.93 16.70
CA PHE A 52 -0.88 5.53 16.41
C PHE A 52 -0.23 5.40 15.03
N TYR A 53 -0.84 5.98 13.99
CA TYR A 53 -0.29 5.97 12.63
C TYR A 53 1.12 6.56 12.58
N CYS A 54 1.35 7.71 13.19
CA CYS A 54 2.65 8.34 13.10
C CYS A 54 3.73 7.70 13.98
N THR A 55 3.38 7.01 15.07
CA THR A 55 4.37 6.58 16.08
C THR A 55 4.58 5.07 16.18
N ALA A 56 3.61 4.25 15.74
CA ALA A 56 3.76 2.80 15.76
C ALA A 56 4.91 2.35 14.86
N ASN A 57 5.73 1.43 15.38
CA ASN A 57 6.71 0.72 14.58
C ASN A 57 6.00 -0.23 13.59
N LEU A 58 6.71 -0.74 12.58
CA LEU A 58 6.08 -1.48 11.49
C LEU A 58 5.37 -2.76 11.98
N GLU A 59 5.98 -3.49 12.91
CA GLU A 59 5.40 -4.72 13.46
C GLU A 59 4.08 -4.45 14.18
N THR A 60 4.08 -3.49 15.11
CA THR A 60 2.90 -3.08 15.88
C THR A 60 1.81 -2.57 14.93
N PHE A 61 2.21 -1.82 13.91
CA PHE A 61 1.29 -1.30 12.90
C PHE A 61 0.62 -2.42 12.13
N PHE A 62 1.41 -3.34 11.59
CA PHE A 62 0.92 -4.48 10.82
C PHE A 62 -0.05 -5.34 11.62
N ASP A 63 0.31 -5.66 12.86
CA ASP A 63 -0.52 -6.48 13.75
C ASP A 63 -1.82 -5.80 14.12
N THR A 64 -1.77 -4.53 14.49
CA THR A 64 -2.96 -3.77 14.88
C THR A 64 -3.95 -3.66 13.72
N VAL A 65 -3.46 -3.44 12.49
CA VAL A 65 -4.31 -3.41 11.29
C VAL A 65 -5.03 -4.74 11.09
N ILE A 66 -4.32 -5.87 11.22
CA ILE A 66 -4.93 -7.19 11.09
C ILE A 66 -5.91 -7.47 12.23
N GLU A 67 -5.53 -7.20 13.48
CA GLU A 67 -6.33 -7.50 14.66
C GLU A 67 -7.66 -6.75 14.67
N ILE A 68 -7.61 -5.42 14.49
CA ILE A 68 -8.82 -4.59 14.46
C ILE A 68 -9.69 -4.97 13.26
N SER A 69 -9.10 -5.19 12.08
CA SER A 69 -9.87 -5.58 10.91
C SER A 69 -10.58 -6.92 11.10
N ALA A 70 -9.90 -7.92 11.68
CA ALA A 70 -10.50 -9.21 12.00
C ALA A 70 -11.64 -9.07 13.01
N GLY A 71 -11.45 -8.29 14.08
CA GLY A 71 -12.52 -8.03 15.06
C GLY A 71 -13.75 -7.37 14.44
N VAL A 72 -13.55 -6.44 13.50
CA VAL A 72 -14.68 -5.84 12.74
C VAL A 72 -15.40 -6.89 11.89
N LEU A 73 -14.68 -7.77 11.19
CA LEU A 73 -15.30 -8.83 10.37
C LEU A 73 -16.10 -9.82 11.22
N GLU A 74 -15.61 -10.17 12.41
CA GLU A 74 -16.32 -11.06 13.34
C GLU A 74 -17.63 -10.44 13.85
N MET A 75 -17.68 -9.12 13.99
CA MET A 75 -18.82 -8.39 14.56
C MET A 75 -19.80 -7.85 13.51
N SER A 76 -19.43 -7.85 12.23
CA SER A 76 -20.17 -7.17 11.17
C SER A 76 -20.58 -8.14 10.07
N ASP A 77 -21.83 -8.04 9.60
CA ASP A 77 -22.29 -8.76 8.40
C ASP A 77 -21.91 -7.94 7.15
N LEU A 78 -20.74 -8.25 6.57
CA LEU A 78 -20.21 -7.54 5.42
C LEU A 78 -20.31 -8.36 4.13
N PRO A 79 -20.55 -7.71 2.96
CA PRO A 79 -20.43 -8.37 1.68
C PRO A 79 -19.04 -8.98 1.47
N HIS A 80 -18.98 -10.10 0.77
CA HIS A 80 -17.73 -10.80 0.43
C HIS A 80 -16.92 -11.29 1.64
N GLN A 81 -17.57 -11.53 2.78
CA GLN A 81 -16.94 -11.92 4.03
C GLN A 81 -15.86 -12.99 3.90
N SER A 82 -16.14 -14.12 3.24
CA SER A 82 -15.14 -15.18 3.08
C SER A 82 -13.90 -14.75 2.29
N LEU A 83 -14.05 -13.86 1.29
CA LEU A 83 -12.92 -13.32 0.54
C LEU A 83 -12.08 -12.38 1.43
N LEU A 84 -12.74 -11.54 2.21
CA LEU A 84 -12.10 -10.62 3.15
C LEU A 84 -11.34 -11.37 4.26
N GLU A 85 -11.96 -12.39 4.84
CA GLU A 85 -11.37 -13.27 5.86
C GLU A 85 -10.15 -14.00 5.31
N ASN A 86 -10.24 -14.55 4.10
CA ASN A 86 -9.10 -15.20 3.43
C ASN A 86 -7.95 -14.22 3.20
N SER A 87 -8.23 -12.99 2.74
CA SER A 87 -7.21 -11.96 2.54
C SER A 87 -6.48 -11.59 3.84
N LEU A 88 -7.18 -11.44 4.97
CA LEU A 88 -6.53 -11.22 6.28
C LEU A 88 -5.77 -12.45 6.75
N SER A 89 -6.31 -13.65 6.53
CA SER A 89 -5.66 -14.90 6.89
C SER A 89 -4.33 -15.06 6.15
N ASP A 90 -4.26 -14.71 4.87
CA ASP A 90 -3.03 -14.76 4.08
C ASP A 90 -1.99 -13.77 4.60
N LEU A 91 -2.39 -12.54 4.93
CA LEU A 91 -1.51 -11.54 5.56
C LEU A 91 -0.95 -12.05 6.90
N LYS A 92 -1.81 -12.66 7.72
CA LYS A 92 -1.42 -13.21 9.03
C LYS A 92 -0.48 -14.42 8.88
N ALA A 93 -0.75 -15.31 7.93
CA ALA A 93 0.05 -16.50 7.68
C ALA A 93 1.45 -16.16 7.16
N ASN A 94 1.58 -15.06 6.40
CA ASN A 94 2.84 -14.61 5.83
C ASN A 94 3.53 -13.49 6.62
N ARG A 95 2.98 -13.10 7.78
CA ARG A 95 3.44 -11.98 8.59
C ARG A 95 4.96 -11.95 8.78
N ASP A 96 5.54 -13.04 9.28
CA ASP A 96 6.96 -13.06 9.62
C ASP A 96 7.85 -12.98 8.37
N ALA A 97 7.41 -13.58 7.26
CA ALA A 97 8.11 -13.48 5.98
C ALA A 97 8.04 -12.05 5.41
N ILE A 98 6.89 -11.39 5.51
CA ILE A 98 6.69 -9.99 5.10
C ILE A 98 7.59 -9.07 5.92
N LEU A 99 7.58 -9.21 7.24
CA LEU A 99 8.32 -8.34 8.16
C LEU A 99 9.83 -8.62 8.16
N ALA A 100 10.29 -9.75 7.64
CA ALA A 100 11.72 -10.03 7.48
C ALA A 100 12.40 -9.15 6.41
N TYR A 101 11.64 -8.49 5.53
CA TYR A 101 12.22 -7.59 4.53
C TYR A 101 12.81 -6.32 5.16
N ARG A 102 13.90 -5.85 4.56
CA ARG A 102 14.61 -4.66 5.03
C ARG A 102 13.70 -3.43 5.02
N SER A 103 13.80 -2.65 6.08
CA SER A 103 12.99 -1.45 6.22
C SER A 103 13.67 -0.18 5.72
N PHE A 104 12.86 0.73 5.20
CA PHE A 104 13.20 2.09 4.75
C PHE A 104 12.02 3.03 5.00
N ILE A 105 12.20 4.34 4.79
CA ILE A 105 11.11 5.30 4.96
C ILE A 105 10.19 5.27 3.74
N PHE A 106 8.93 4.88 3.94
CA PHE A 106 7.89 4.84 2.93
C PHE A 106 6.76 5.82 3.23
N LEU A 107 6.00 6.13 2.18
CA LEU A 107 4.79 6.93 2.19
C LEU A 107 3.60 5.97 2.22
N ASP A 108 3.04 5.70 3.41
CA ASP A 108 1.94 4.73 3.54
C ASP A 108 0.70 5.09 2.71
N ASP A 109 0.50 6.38 2.41
CA ASP A 109 -0.59 6.84 1.55
C ASP A 109 -0.15 6.98 0.08
N PHE A 110 0.51 5.93 -0.43
CA PHE A 110 0.89 5.88 -1.83
C PHE A 110 -0.34 5.66 -2.72
N HIS A 111 -0.77 6.70 -3.44
CA HIS A 111 -1.74 6.64 -4.53
C HIS A 111 -1.56 7.80 -5.51
N TYR A 112 -2.21 7.71 -6.68
CA TYR A 112 -2.00 8.62 -7.81
C TYR A 112 -2.08 10.12 -7.48
N SER A 113 -2.97 10.54 -6.59
CA SER A 113 -3.08 11.97 -6.24
C SER A 113 -1.91 12.51 -5.43
N ASN A 114 -1.06 11.64 -4.89
CA ASN A 114 0.13 12.01 -4.12
C ASN A 114 1.41 11.94 -4.99
N ILE A 115 1.28 11.62 -6.28
CA ILE A 115 2.37 11.58 -7.26
C ILE A 115 2.33 12.87 -8.09
N ILE A 116 3.44 13.59 -8.16
CA ILE A 116 3.60 14.74 -9.05
C ILE A 116 4.36 14.30 -10.29
N ALA A 117 3.72 14.43 -11.44
CA ALA A 117 4.34 14.30 -12.75
C ALA A 117 4.11 15.58 -13.56
N GLN A 118 5.12 15.97 -14.34
CA GLN A 118 5.05 17.08 -15.27
C GLN A 118 5.80 16.70 -16.54
N ASP A 119 5.21 16.98 -17.71
CA ASP A 119 5.82 16.73 -19.02
C ASP A 119 6.41 15.31 -19.13
N SER A 120 5.62 14.31 -18.75
CA SER A 120 5.98 12.88 -18.76
C SER A 120 7.19 12.51 -17.89
N THR A 121 7.53 13.38 -16.94
CA THR A 121 8.61 13.19 -15.97
C THR A 121 8.06 13.17 -14.55
N LEU A 122 8.44 12.15 -13.78
CA LEU A 122 8.13 12.06 -12.36
C LEU A 122 8.94 13.12 -11.58
N GLN A 123 8.25 14.05 -10.91
CA GLN A 123 8.87 15.14 -10.15
C GLN A 123 9.04 14.81 -8.67
N GLY A 124 8.16 13.97 -8.12
CA GLY A 124 8.24 13.53 -6.73
C GLY A 124 6.89 13.16 -6.14
N PHE A 125 6.85 13.14 -4.80
CA PHE A 125 5.69 12.78 -4.02
C PHE A 125 5.32 13.90 -3.06
N ILE A 126 4.03 14.02 -2.76
CA ILE A 126 3.48 14.92 -1.75
C ILE A 126 2.74 14.12 -0.68
N ASP A 127 2.25 14.84 0.33
CA ASP A 127 1.42 14.29 1.39
C ASP A 127 2.12 13.20 2.21
N LEU A 128 3.27 13.56 2.77
CA LEU A 128 4.11 12.65 3.55
C LEU A 128 3.62 12.52 5.01
N GLU A 129 2.37 12.90 5.31
CA GLU A 129 1.87 12.95 6.69
C GLU A 129 1.79 11.56 7.33
N MET A 130 1.56 10.54 6.52
CA MET A 130 1.52 9.13 6.91
C MET A 130 2.86 8.40 6.68
N SER A 131 3.95 9.13 6.41
CA SER A 131 5.25 8.48 6.15
C SER A 131 5.80 7.78 7.40
N ARG A 132 6.32 6.56 7.25
CA ARG A 132 6.93 5.75 8.32
C ARG A 132 7.99 4.80 7.80
N TYR A 133 8.64 4.08 8.71
CA TYR A 133 9.40 2.89 8.31
C TYR A 133 8.46 1.80 7.78
N SER A 134 8.73 1.32 6.58
CA SER A 134 8.05 0.21 5.90
C SER A 134 9.10 -0.66 5.22
N ASN A 135 8.70 -1.69 4.48
CA ASN A 135 9.60 -2.61 3.81
C ASN A 135 9.27 -2.77 2.32
N GLU A 136 10.18 -3.41 1.58
CA GLU A 136 10.10 -3.53 0.12
C GLU A 136 8.78 -4.16 -0.37
N VAL A 137 8.36 -5.27 0.21
CA VAL A 137 7.15 -5.98 -0.24
C VAL A 137 5.89 -5.16 0.01
N LEU A 138 5.78 -4.45 1.15
CA LEU A 138 4.65 -3.58 1.45
C LEU A 138 4.53 -2.43 0.45
N VAL A 139 5.66 -1.85 0.04
CA VAL A 139 5.69 -0.78 -0.96
C VAL A 139 5.29 -1.28 -2.34
N LEU A 140 5.88 -2.38 -2.78
CA LEU A 140 5.56 -2.97 -4.06
C LEU A 140 4.08 -3.37 -4.13
N GLY A 141 3.54 -3.99 -3.07
CA GLY A 141 2.11 -4.29 -2.97
C GLY A 141 1.23 -3.05 -2.99
N SER A 142 1.60 -1.99 -2.27
CA SER A 142 0.86 -0.72 -2.24
C SER A 142 0.76 -0.07 -3.62
N VAL A 143 1.87 -0.07 -4.35
CA VAL A 143 1.95 0.46 -5.72
C VAL A 143 1.16 -0.43 -6.66
N MET A 144 1.34 -1.74 -6.57
CA MET A 144 0.60 -2.76 -7.31
C MET A 144 -0.92 -2.52 -7.19
N ALA A 145 -1.45 -2.43 -5.96
CA ALA A 145 -2.88 -2.16 -5.72
C ALA A 145 -3.35 -0.77 -6.17
N SER A 146 -2.43 0.19 -6.34
CA SER A 146 -2.77 1.52 -6.84
C SER A 146 -2.80 1.58 -8.36
N VAL A 147 -1.94 0.82 -9.04
CA VAL A 147 -1.79 0.93 -10.51
C VAL A 147 -2.63 -0.06 -11.29
N ILE A 148 -2.81 -1.26 -10.73
CA ILE A 148 -3.53 -2.36 -11.36
C ILE A 148 -5.00 -2.08 -11.66
N PRO A 149 -5.80 -1.48 -10.74
CA PRO A 149 -7.22 -1.26 -10.99
C PRO A 149 -7.51 -0.39 -12.21
N SER A 150 -6.54 0.44 -12.62
CA SER A 150 -6.66 1.23 -13.83
C SER A 150 -6.33 0.41 -15.08
N GLN A 151 -5.19 -0.29 -15.10
CA GLN A 151 -4.68 -1.06 -16.24
C GLN A 151 -3.63 -2.07 -15.76
N LEU A 152 -3.75 -3.36 -16.13
CA LEU A 152 -2.87 -4.44 -15.68
C LEU A 152 -1.42 -4.23 -16.13
N GLU A 153 -1.23 -3.73 -17.35
CA GLU A 153 0.08 -3.47 -17.95
C GLU A 153 0.92 -2.46 -17.16
N ARG A 154 0.30 -1.56 -16.39
CA ARG A 154 1.01 -0.56 -15.59
C ARG A 154 1.91 -1.18 -14.55
N TRP A 155 1.49 -2.28 -13.94
CA TRP A 155 2.33 -3.02 -13.01
C TRP A 155 3.59 -3.58 -13.68
N SER A 156 3.45 -4.09 -14.92
CA SER A 156 4.60 -4.58 -15.69
C SER A 156 5.64 -3.49 -15.95
N TRP A 157 5.20 -2.27 -16.26
CA TRP A 157 6.09 -1.12 -16.44
C TRP A 157 6.76 -0.69 -15.13
N VAL A 158 6.00 -0.62 -14.02
CA VAL A 158 6.60 -0.36 -12.69
C VAL A 158 7.66 -1.39 -12.36
N LYS A 159 7.35 -2.69 -12.53
CA LYS A 159 8.30 -3.78 -12.29
C LYS A 159 9.55 -3.65 -13.16
N THR A 160 9.38 -3.34 -14.45
CA THR A 160 10.49 -3.15 -15.39
C THR A 160 11.41 -2.02 -14.94
N GLY A 161 10.86 -0.87 -14.58
CA GLY A 161 11.62 0.24 -14.02
C GLY A 161 12.33 -0.09 -12.72
N TYR A 162 11.65 -0.83 -11.82
CA TYR A 162 12.20 -1.26 -10.54
C TYR A 162 13.40 -2.20 -10.73
N GLU A 163 13.26 -3.20 -11.60
CA GLU A 163 14.32 -4.16 -11.93
C GLU A 163 15.47 -3.53 -12.72
N ALA A 164 15.26 -2.43 -13.45
CA ALA A 164 16.32 -1.73 -14.16
C ALA A 164 17.33 -1.05 -13.21
N ILE A 165 16.88 -0.66 -12.02
CA ILE A 165 17.74 -0.09 -10.98
C ILE A 165 18.30 -1.18 -10.09
N ARG A 166 17.54 -2.25 -9.82
CA ARG A 166 18.07 -3.39 -9.07
C ARG A 166 19.17 -4.07 -9.87
N GLU A 167 20.24 -4.48 -9.18
CA GLU A 167 21.29 -5.29 -9.79
C GLU A 167 20.78 -6.70 -10.15
N ASN A 168 19.64 -7.12 -9.59
CA ASN A 168 19.00 -8.41 -9.80
C ASN A 168 17.49 -8.25 -9.99
N ARG A 169 16.90 -9.14 -10.79
CA ARG A 169 15.44 -9.27 -10.92
C ARG A 169 14.79 -9.56 -9.57
N LEU A 170 13.49 -9.25 -9.46
CA LEU A 170 12.70 -9.68 -8.32
C LEU A 170 12.63 -11.21 -8.31
N ASP A 171 12.99 -11.81 -7.18
CA ASP A 171 12.80 -13.24 -7.00
C ASP A 171 11.31 -13.57 -6.83
N PRO A 172 10.90 -14.82 -7.08
CA PRO A 172 9.50 -15.23 -7.00
C PRO A 172 8.86 -15.02 -5.62
N GLU A 173 9.63 -15.11 -4.54
CA GLU A 173 9.13 -14.92 -3.18
C GLU A 173 8.78 -13.44 -2.93
N THR A 174 9.64 -12.50 -3.35
CA THR A 174 9.35 -11.06 -3.26
C THR A 174 8.06 -10.71 -4.02
N ILE A 175 7.87 -11.28 -5.22
CA ILE A 175 6.66 -11.05 -6.03
C ILE A 175 5.43 -11.61 -5.30
N TYR A 176 5.49 -12.86 -4.86
CA TYR A 176 4.40 -13.52 -4.13
C TYR A 176 4.00 -12.72 -2.88
N LEU A 177 4.96 -12.31 -2.06
CA LEU A 177 4.67 -11.52 -0.85
C LEU A 177 4.11 -10.14 -1.19
N SER A 178 4.59 -9.49 -2.26
CA SER A 178 4.05 -8.21 -2.75
C SER A 178 2.59 -8.33 -3.18
N GLU A 179 2.22 -9.45 -3.81
CA GLU A 179 0.84 -9.76 -4.18
C GLU A 179 -0.06 -10.01 -2.96
N ILE A 180 0.43 -10.74 -1.95
CA ILE A 180 -0.29 -10.97 -0.69
C ILE A 180 -0.55 -9.65 0.04
N VAL A 181 0.42 -8.72 0.06
CA VAL A 181 0.28 -7.43 0.74
C VAL A 181 -0.34 -6.33 -0.10
N ALA A 182 -0.62 -6.55 -1.39
CA ALA A 182 -1.29 -5.57 -2.24
C ALA A 182 -2.58 -4.98 -1.63
N PRO A 183 -3.53 -5.76 -1.08
CA PRO A 183 -4.72 -5.21 -0.43
C PRO A 183 -4.43 -4.50 0.90
N PHE A 184 -3.23 -4.60 1.47
CA PHE A 184 -2.93 -4.12 2.83
C PHE A 184 -3.21 -2.62 3.00
N ASN A 185 -2.90 -1.77 2.01
CA ASN A 185 -3.24 -0.34 2.09
C ASN A 185 -4.75 -0.06 2.16
N ARG A 186 -5.58 -0.95 1.60
CA ARG A 186 -7.03 -0.86 1.76
C ARG A 186 -7.47 -1.41 3.11
N TRP A 187 -6.79 -2.42 3.66
CA TRP A 187 -6.99 -2.85 5.04
C TRP A 187 -6.65 -1.78 6.07
N ILE A 188 -5.61 -0.97 5.84
CA ILE A 188 -5.31 0.20 6.68
C ILE A 188 -6.49 1.17 6.71
N ARG A 189 -7.06 1.48 5.55
CA ARG A 189 -8.25 2.36 5.43
C ARG A 189 -9.50 1.71 6.03
N PHE A 190 -9.64 0.39 5.90
CA PHE A 190 -10.73 -0.37 6.49
C PHE A 190 -10.68 -0.28 8.01
N MET A 191 -9.52 -0.58 8.60
CA MET A 191 -9.27 -0.43 10.03
C MET A 191 -9.63 0.97 10.50
N TRP A 192 -9.23 2.01 9.76
CA TRP A 192 -9.56 3.38 10.12
C TRP A 192 -11.06 3.68 10.04
N TYR A 193 -11.71 3.34 8.93
CA TYR A 193 -13.11 3.69 8.71
C TYR A 193 -14.04 2.92 9.63
N TRP A 194 -13.73 1.65 9.91
CA TRP A 194 -14.60 0.74 10.66
C TRP A 194 -14.19 0.54 12.11
N GLY A 195 -12.89 0.54 12.41
CA GLY A 195 -12.36 0.33 13.75
C GLY A 195 -12.38 1.55 14.65
N CYS A 196 -12.58 2.75 14.09
CA CYS A 196 -12.64 3.99 14.84
C CYS A 196 -14.10 4.41 15.10
N ASP A 197 -14.42 4.68 16.37
CA ASP A 197 -15.74 5.15 16.81
C ASP A 197 -16.08 6.52 16.20
N GLU A 198 -15.08 7.40 16.09
CA GLU A 198 -15.21 8.74 15.52
C GLU A 198 -14.43 8.85 14.21
N VAL A 199 -15.16 8.91 13.09
CA VAL A 199 -14.61 9.24 11.76
C VAL A 199 -15.09 10.63 11.31
N PRO A 200 -14.31 11.35 10.48
CA PRO A 200 -14.74 12.62 9.91
C PRO A 200 -16.06 12.51 9.14
N ASP A 201 -16.86 13.59 9.09
CA ASP A 201 -18.18 13.59 8.42
C ASP A 201 -18.10 13.15 6.95
N TRP A 202 -17.03 13.53 6.24
CA TRP A 202 -16.85 13.15 4.85
C TRP A 202 -16.71 11.64 4.64
N VAL A 203 -16.24 10.88 5.63
CA VAL A 203 -16.21 9.40 5.58
C VAL A 203 -17.63 8.85 5.57
N ARG A 204 -18.51 9.42 6.39
CA ARG A 204 -19.93 9.06 6.49
C ARG A 204 -20.70 9.49 5.24
N GLU A 205 -20.60 10.75 4.86
CA GLU A 205 -21.33 11.35 3.75
C GLU A 205 -21.01 10.68 2.41
N LYS A 206 -19.73 10.35 2.17
CA LYS A 206 -19.27 9.70 0.95
C LYS A 206 -19.38 8.17 1.00
N LYS A 207 -19.93 7.59 2.07
CA LYS A 207 -20.11 6.13 2.27
C LYS A 207 -18.81 5.33 2.11
N LEU A 208 -17.68 5.88 2.58
CA LEU A 208 -16.36 5.29 2.34
C LEU A 208 -16.13 3.96 3.07
N ARG A 209 -16.87 3.69 4.15
CA ARG A 209 -16.91 2.39 4.83
C ARG A 209 -17.24 1.23 3.87
N MET A 210 -18.24 1.40 3.01
CA MET A 210 -18.56 0.37 2.03
C MET A 210 -17.66 0.43 0.79
N SER A 211 -17.19 1.63 0.43
CA SER A 211 -16.22 1.77 -0.68
C SER A 211 -14.96 0.98 -0.42
N VAL A 212 -14.41 1.02 0.80
CA VAL A 212 -13.16 0.31 1.10
C VAL A 212 -13.33 -1.22 1.09
N VAL A 213 -14.51 -1.73 1.47
CA VAL A 213 -14.83 -3.16 1.36
C VAL A 213 -14.78 -3.60 -0.10
N GLN A 214 -15.40 -2.81 -0.98
CA GLN A 214 -15.39 -3.06 -2.41
C GLN A 214 -13.96 -2.97 -2.98
N ASP A 215 -13.19 -1.97 -2.57
CA ASP A 215 -11.80 -1.78 -3.02
C ASP A 215 -10.91 -2.97 -2.65
N ILE A 216 -11.02 -3.51 -1.42
CA ILE A 216 -10.26 -4.70 -1.00
C ILE A 216 -10.62 -5.86 -1.93
N LYS A 217 -11.92 -6.12 -2.11
CA LYS A 217 -12.41 -7.23 -2.92
C LYS A 217 -11.98 -7.09 -4.38
N ASP A 218 -11.98 -5.90 -4.95
CA ASP A 218 -11.55 -5.68 -6.33
C ASP A 218 -10.03 -5.87 -6.48
N VAL A 219 -9.21 -5.36 -5.54
CA VAL A 219 -7.76 -5.61 -5.54
C VAL A 219 -7.47 -7.11 -5.46
N VAL A 220 -8.05 -7.83 -4.49
CA VAL A 220 -7.85 -9.28 -4.32
C VAL A 220 -8.20 -10.04 -5.61
N ASN A 221 -9.36 -9.77 -6.22
CA ASN A 221 -9.76 -10.46 -7.44
C ASN A 221 -8.81 -10.21 -8.61
N ILE A 222 -8.29 -8.98 -8.74
CA ILE A 222 -7.36 -8.67 -9.83
C ILE A 222 -6.01 -9.36 -9.59
N ILE A 223 -5.50 -9.39 -8.35
CA ILE A 223 -4.28 -10.12 -8.00
C ILE A 223 -4.42 -11.61 -8.29
N GLU A 224 -5.53 -12.24 -7.90
CA GLU A 224 -5.79 -13.65 -8.21
C GLU A 224 -5.88 -13.91 -9.72
N SER A 225 -6.42 -12.95 -10.47
CA SER A 225 -6.45 -13.02 -11.94
C SER A 225 -5.05 -12.94 -12.55
N LEU A 226 -4.15 -12.11 -11.99
CA LEU A 226 -2.76 -12.02 -12.43
C LEU A 226 -2.01 -13.34 -12.20
N LYS A 227 -2.14 -13.92 -11.00
CA LYS A 227 -1.52 -15.21 -10.64
C LYS A 227 -1.93 -16.35 -11.56
N ALA A 228 -3.18 -16.33 -12.05
CA ALA A 228 -3.67 -17.35 -12.98
C ALA A 228 -3.07 -17.25 -14.39
N THR A 229 -2.41 -16.13 -14.73
CA THR A 229 -1.87 -15.85 -16.07
C THR A 229 -0.35 -15.84 -16.17
N SER A 230 0.34 -15.84 -15.02
CA SER A 230 1.81 -15.89 -14.86
C SER A 230 2.34 -17.31 -14.75
#